data_AF-K0S0A0-F1
#
_entry.id   AF-K0S0A0-F1
#
_cell.length_a   1.000
_cell.length_b   1.000
_cell.length_c   1.000
_cell.angle_alpha   90.00
_cell.angle_beta   90.00
_cell.angle_gamma   90.00
#
_symmetry.space_group_name_H-M   'P 1'
#
loop_
_entity.id
_entity.type
_entity.pdbx_description
1 polymer ?
#
loop_
_entity_poly.entity_id
_entity_poly.type
_entity_poly.pdbx_seq_one_letter_code
_entity_poly.pdbx_strand_id
1 'polypeptide(L)'
;MRISNLRILFHLGSTMRPSAILLTAVLGGRDLASEAFQCRSHAPTRAMRTSIFSTVEKVSSTPSASDASPDEQDFDPVLARRNRLVATAKKLVESSRSGKFITRPADKVRLQKAINNLEAISPDPTDKGALLGDWKLVATAQLPSSNIRSRLGKNFRPRPGKFDSKELSPIQKSIQKTLDVTQRIRYDESFDSTDEINRVDNVVEFTPLDTLESIFPSESPLSFLGSLNVNPLQIAKAKAVLVHKAEVESTTPVLRTRIAYISTVFNVAGSSQFFNPDGEDVFGVNNLLGDLQAGTFDTPYVDEEVRISRSSGPVLEQLRVFVREGTTTILDSEGIENLMAELEVEDEGKATVESSVRKVADDVTALANNARSTIEKDMEGVADAVSESMDEVVGKVQDAVEEDIKEIQDAVENAQSVIQDQGDVVAAVSDVTQAVAKGAEDVRSIVSEEVEDLGDVVVDKLDGMVGDVQDSVEADLKEVQKSVDSLEDFGLESDE
;
A
#
# COMPACT_ATOMS: atom_id res chain seq x y z
N MET A 1 -8.79 18.47 63.08
CA MET A 1 -8.41 17.04 62.98
C MET A 1 -7.86 16.83 61.58
N ARG A 2 -6.55 16.62 61.45
CA ARG A 2 -5.83 16.48 60.17
C ARG A 2 -5.75 14.99 59.82
N ILE A 3 -6.13 14.63 58.59
CA ILE A 3 -5.94 13.29 58.04
C ILE A 3 -4.72 13.33 57.14
N SER A 4 -3.79 12.44 57.42
CA SER A 4 -2.42 12.40 56.90
C SER A 4 -2.35 11.75 55.52
N ASN A 5 -1.52 12.33 54.65
CA ASN A 5 -1.12 11.80 53.35
C ASN A 5 -0.26 10.54 53.50
N LEU A 6 -0.62 9.48 52.78
CA LEU A 6 0.17 8.26 52.62
C LEU A 6 0.87 8.29 51.24
N ARG A 7 2.20 8.45 51.21
CA ARG A 7 3.05 8.28 50.03
C ARG A 7 3.74 6.92 50.13
N ILE A 8 3.53 6.06 49.15
CA ILE A 8 4.26 4.79 48.98
C ILE A 8 5.39 5.04 47.99
N LEU A 9 6.64 4.98 48.48
CA LEU A 9 7.86 4.94 47.66
C LEU A 9 8.22 3.47 47.41
N PHE A 10 8.37 3.08 46.15
CA PHE A 10 9.07 1.84 45.78
C PHE A 10 10.52 2.17 45.41
N HIS A 11 11.43 1.46 46.08
CA HIS A 11 12.88 1.54 45.94
C HIS A 11 13.33 0.25 45.25
N LEU A 12 13.91 0.34 44.05
CA LEU A 12 14.60 -0.79 43.42
C LEU A 12 15.93 -0.31 42.84
N GLY A 13 16.98 -0.91 43.36
CA GLY A 13 18.37 -0.58 43.13
C GLY A 13 18.88 -1.00 41.75
N SER A 14 19.79 -0.18 41.25
CA SER A 14 20.66 -0.38 40.10
C SER A 14 21.81 -1.31 40.44
N THR A 15 22.20 -2.21 39.51
CA THR A 15 23.62 -2.45 39.15
C THR A 15 23.76 -3.24 37.84
N MET A 16 24.54 -2.66 36.90
CA MET A 16 25.53 -3.29 35.98
C MET A 16 25.42 -2.98 34.47
N ARG A 17 26.15 -1.89 34.11
CA ARG A 17 27.11 -1.67 33.00
C ARG A 17 26.87 -2.25 31.59
N PRO A 18 26.84 -1.37 30.55
CA PRO A 18 27.21 -1.72 29.18
C PRO A 18 28.71 -1.43 28.91
N SER A 19 29.39 -2.36 28.24
CA SER A 19 30.71 -2.15 27.65
C SER A 19 30.58 -1.60 26.23
N ALA A 20 31.53 -0.75 25.87
CA ALA A 20 31.53 0.25 24.82
C ALA A 20 32.05 -0.24 23.45
N ILE A 21 32.31 0.74 22.56
CA ILE A 21 33.20 0.78 21.37
C ILE A 21 32.41 0.73 20.04
N LEU A 22 32.53 1.63 19.04
CA LEU A 22 33.44 2.75 18.77
C LEU A 22 32.78 3.82 17.86
N LEU A 23 33.27 5.04 18.06
CA LEU A 23 33.30 6.29 17.28
C LEU A 23 33.45 6.15 15.75
N THR A 24 32.81 7.05 14.98
CA THR A 24 33.50 7.98 14.05
C THR A 24 32.60 9.17 13.74
N ALA A 25 33.13 10.37 14.00
CA ALA A 25 32.53 11.67 13.69
C ALA A 25 33.00 12.16 12.32
N VAL A 26 32.14 12.89 11.59
CA VAL A 26 32.58 13.97 10.71
C VAL A 26 31.70 15.19 10.95
N LEU A 27 32.37 16.27 11.35
CA LEU A 27 31.86 17.60 11.64
C LEU A 27 31.46 18.33 10.37
N GLY A 28 30.46 19.21 10.50
CA GLY A 28 30.09 20.18 9.46
C GLY A 28 29.03 21.14 9.95
N GLY A 29 29.32 21.87 11.03
CA GLY A 29 28.46 22.95 11.50
C GLY A 29 28.53 24.19 10.59
N ARG A 30 27.40 24.84 10.40
CA ARG A 30 27.33 26.30 10.24
C ARG A 30 25.98 26.79 10.74
N ASP A 31 26.08 27.94 11.39
CA ASP A 31 25.19 28.51 12.39
C ASP A 31 24.70 29.87 11.86
N LEU A 32 23.61 30.38 12.46
CA LEU A 32 23.08 31.78 12.38
C LEU A 32 22.31 32.13 11.07
N ALA A 33 21.21 32.88 11.04
CA ALA A 33 20.51 33.81 11.96
C ALA A 33 19.03 33.88 11.50
N SER A 34 18.01 33.95 12.38
CA SER A 34 17.45 35.19 12.94
C SER A 34 17.22 36.32 11.90
N GLU A 35 16.02 36.37 11.32
CA GLU A 35 15.42 37.65 10.88
C GLU A 35 13.94 37.71 11.30
N ALA A 36 13.66 38.69 12.16
CA ALA A 36 12.35 39.16 12.51
C ALA A 36 11.75 39.94 11.34
N PHE A 37 10.52 39.62 10.94
CA PHE A 37 9.76 40.45 10.01
C PHE A 37 8.68 41.23 10.76
N GLN A 38 8.87 42.55 10.81
CA GLN A 38 8.01 43.52 11.44
C GLN A 38 7.36 44.40 10.36
N CYS A 39 6.02 44.49 10.42
CA CYS A 39 5.14 45.53 9.88
C CYS A 39 5.22 45.94 8.40
N ARG A 40 4.08 45.81 7.70
CA ARG A 40 3.49 46.95 6.97
C ARG A 40 1.99 46.77 6.78
N SER A 41 1.23 47.54 7.56
CA SER A 41 -0.17 47.87 7.36
C SER A 41 -0.33 48.77 6.14
N HIS A 42 -1.15 48.36 5.17
CA HIS A 42 -1.71 49.26 4.16
C HIS A 42 -3.24 49.15 4.20
N ALA A 43 -3.85 50.19 4.76
CA ALA A 43 -5.25 50.52 4.53
C ALA A 43 -5.42 51.05 3.09
N PRO A 44 -6.61 50.88 2.52
CA PRO A 44 -7.14 51.92 1.66
C PRO A 44 -8.49 52.41 2.18
N THR A 45 -8.48 53.64 2.66
CA THR A 45 -9.64 54.51 2.74
C THR A 45 -10.08 54.86 1.32
N ARG A 46 -11.28 54.47 0.88
CA ARG A 46 -11.97 55.21 -0.18
C ARG A 46 -13.48 55.22 0.03
N ALA A 47 -13.93 56.43 0.36
CA ALA A 47 -15.32 56.81 0.48
C ALA A 47 -16.00 56.99 -0.88
N MET A 48 -17.32 56.76 -0.85
CA MET A 48 -18.39 57.36 -1.66
C MET A 48 -18.33 57.28 -3.20
N ARG A 49 -19.34 56.60 -3.77
CA ARG A 49 -20.33 57.30 -4.60
C ARG A 49 -21.64 56.51 -4.72
N THR A 50 -22.67 57.13 -4.18
CA THR A 50 -24.09 56.95 -4.51
C THR A 50 -24.31 57.17 -6.01
N SER A 51 -25.06 56.27 -6.65
CA SER A 51 -25.83 56.60 -7.84
C SER A 51 -27.13 55.81 -7.82
N ILE A 52 -28.18 56.54 -7.49
CA ILE A 52 -29.59 56.17 -7.62
C ILE A 52 -29.92 56.29 -9.11
N PHE A 53 -30.38 55.21 -9.74
CA PHE A 53 -31.23 55.31 -10.92
C PHE A 53 -32.38 54.31 -10.80
N SER A 54 -33.54 54.86 -10.48
CA SER A 54 -34.86 54.26 -10.65
C SER A 54 -35.26 54.32 -12.12
N THR A 55 -35.59 53.19 -12.72
CA THR A 55 -36.48 53.16 -13.89
C THR A 55 -37.52 52.06 -13.67
N VAL A 56 -38.76 52.50 -13.52
CA VAL A 56 -39.98 51.71 -13.51
C VAL A 56 -40.54 51.75 -14.93
N GLU A 57 -40.70 50.59 -15.58
CA GLU A 57 -41.63 50.32 -16.69
C GLU A 57 -41.91 48.81 -16.66
N LYS A 58 -43.00 48.33 -16.05
CA LYS A 58 -44.40 48.25 -16.51
C LYS A 58 -44.65 47.26 -17.67
N VAL A 59 -44.91 46.01 -17.27
CA VAL A 59 -45.92 45.04 -17.73
C VAL A 59 -46.21 44.94 -19.23
N SER A 60 -45.94 43.76 -19.81
CA SER A 60 -46.80 43.15 -20.84
C SER A 60 -46.61 41.63 -20.85
N SER A 61 -47.67 40.92 -20.43
CA SER A 61 -47.84 39.47 -20.47
C SER A 61 -48.33 38.99 -21.84
N THR A 62 -47.64 38.02 -22.43
CA THR A 62 -48.19 37.08 -23.42
C THR A 62 -47.48 35.73 -23.26
N PRO A 63 -48.19 34.64 -22.93
CA PRO A 63 -47.60 33.31 -22.91
C PRO A 63 -47.53 32.80 -24.36
N SER A 64 -46.33 32.86 -24.95
CA SER A 64 -46.05 32.18 -26.21
C SER A 64 -45.80 30.72 -25.89
N ALA A 65 -46.72 29.86 -26.31
CA ALA A 65 -46.53 28.42 -26.38
C ALA A 65 -45.43 28.13 -27.40
N SER A 66 -44.19 28.03 -26.92
CA SER A 66 -43.09 27.39 -27.64
C SER A 66 -42.99 25.96 -27.13
N ASP A 67 -43.09 25.02 -28.06
CA ASP A 67 -42.74 23.60 -27.93
C ASP A 67 -41.58 23.40 -26.96
N ALA A 68 -41.88 22.84 -25.79
CA ALA A 68 -40.88 22.29 -24.89
C ALA A 68 -40.34 21.01 -25.54
N SER A 69 -39.24 21.14 -26.26
CA SER A 69 -38.33 20.03 -26.52
C SER A 69 -38.05 19.32 -25.20
N PRO A 70 -38.10 17.97 -25.13
CA PRO A 70 -37.83 17.24 -23.90
C PRO A 70 -36.50 17.70 -23.34
N ASP A 71 -36.54 18.14 -22.08
CA ASP A 71 -35.46 18.76 -21.33
C ASP A 71 -34.14 18.00 -21.57
N GLU A 72 -33.19 18.64 -22.27
CA GLU A 72 -31.77 18.34 -22.11
C GLU A 72 -31.44 18.67 -20.65
N GLN A 73 -31.68 17.70 -19.76
CA GLN A 73 -31.14 17.76 -18.42
C GLN A 73 -29.62 17.80 -18.58
N ASP A 74 -29.05 18.99 -18.37
CA ASP A 74 -27.60 19.19 -18.29
C ASP A 74 -27.04 18.17 -17.31
N PHE A 75 -26.48 17.09 -17.85
CA PHE A 75 -25.96 15.99 -17.08
C PHE A 75 -24.67 16.47 -16.43
N ASP A 76 -24.73 16.86 -15.15
CA ASP A 76 -23.55 17.26 -14.41
C ASP A 76 -22.59 16.05 -14.28
N PRO A 77 -21.45 16.05 -14.99
CA PRO A 77 -20.53 14.92 -14.97
C PRO A 77 -19.90 14.71 -13.59
N VAL A 78 -19.77 15.77 -12.78
CA VAL A 78 -19.24 15.69 -11.42
C VAL A 78 -20.24 14.96 -10.54
N LEU A 79 -21.51 15.32 -10.62
CA LEU A 79 -22.60 14.67 -9.91
C LEU A 79 -22.67 13.17 -10.21
N ALA A 80 -22.58 12.80 -11.48
CA ALA A 80 -22.57 11.40 -11.91
C ALA A 80 -21.37 10.61 -11.36
N ARG A 81 -20.16 11.18 -11.40
CA ARG A 81 -18.95 10.53 -10.83
C ARG A 81 -19.01 10.42 -9.32
N ARG A 82 -19.57 11.42 -8.64
CA ARG A 82 -19.79 11.41 -7.19
C ARG A 82 -20.73 10.29 -6.79
N ASN A 83 -21.87 10.16 -7.46
CA ASN A 83 -22.84 9.11 -7.19
C ASN A 83 -22.24 7.73 -7.46
N ARG A 84 -21.49 7.57 -8.55
CA ARG A 84 -20.75 6.32 -8.84
C ARG A 84 -19.70 6.00 -7.78
N LEU A 85 -18.99 7.00 -7.23
CA LEU A 85 -18.05 6.80 -6.11
C LEU A 85 -18.77 6.29 -4.86
N VAL A 86 -19.90 6.90 -4.48
CA VAL A 86 -20.67 6.46 -3.30
C VAL A 86 -21.22 5.04 -3.49
N ALA A 87 -21.78 4.73 -4.66
CA ALA A 87 -22.24 3.38 -5.00
C ALA A 87 -21.09 2.36 -4.94
N THR A 88 -19.94 2.68 -5.54
CA THR A 88 -18.73 1.84 -5.47
C THR A 88 -18.29 1.64 -4.02
N ALA A 89 -18.22 2.70 -3.22
CA ALA A 89 -17.82 2.62 -1.82
C ALA A 89 -18.76 1.72 -1.01
N LYS A 90 -20.09 1.85 -1.19
CA LYS A 90 -21.08 0.99 -0.53
C LYS A 90 -20.93 -0.48 -0.95
N LYS A 91 -20.79 -0.76 -2.25
CA LYS A 91 -20.57 -2.12 -2.80
C LYS A 91 -19.32 -2.78 -2.21
N LEU A 92 -18.22 -2.02 -2.13
CA LEU A 92 -16.96 -2.51 -1.54
C LEU A 92 -17.10 -2.76 -0.03
N VAL A 93 -17.90 -1.97 0.67
CA VAL A 93 -18.17 -2.18 2.11
C VAL A 93 -19.00 -3.42 2.36
N GLU A 94 -20.01 -3.69 1.53
CA GLU A 94 -20.88 -4.87 1.63
C GLU A 94 -20.13 -6.18 1.37
N SER A 95 -19.12 -6.16 0.51
CA SER A 95 -18.26 -7.31 0.18
C SER A 95 -17.01 -7.42 1.07
N SER A 96 -16.64 -6.35 1.77
CA SER A 96 -15.47 -6.30 2.66
C SER A 96 -15.71 -7.08 3.95
N ARG A 97 -14.73 -7.89 4.39
CA ARG A 97 -14.80 -8.62 5.68
C ARG A 97 -14.77 -7.69 6.89
N SER A 98 -14.15 -6.54 6.73
CA SER A 98 -13.94 -5.54 7.78
C SER A 98 -14.90 -4.36 7.64
N GLY A 99 -15.95 -4.50 6.83
CA GLY A 99 -16.96 -3.48 6.58
C GLY A 99 -16.33 -2.21 6.00
N LYS A 100 -16.57 -1.08 6.67
CA LYS A 100 -16.07 0.26 6.28
C LYS A 100 -14.56 0.33 6.09
N PHE A 101 -13.80 -0.54 6.74
CA PHE A 101 -12.34 -0.60 6.61
C PHE A 101 -11.97 -1.56 5.48
N ILE A 102 -11.75 -1.05 4.28
CA ILE A 102 -11.40 -1.85 3.10
C ILE A 102 -9.98 -2.38 3.25
N THR A 103 -9.86 -3.71 3.38
CA THR A 103 -8.58 -4.40 3.64
C THR A 103 -8.02 -5.10 2.40
N ARG A 104 -8.88 -5.58 1.48
CA ARG A 104 -8.45 -6.30 0.28
C ARG A 104 -7.72 -5.38 -0.70
N PRO A 105 -6.53 -5.74 -1.20
CA PRO A 105 -5.77 -4.89 -2.12
C PRO A 105 -6.53 -4.48 -3.39
N ALA A 106 -7.27 -5.41 -4.01
CA ALA A 106 -8.06 -5.14 -5.21
C ALA A 106 -9.13 -4.06 -4.95
N ASP A 107 -9.87 -4.20 -3.85
CA ASP A 107 -10.92 -3.26 -3.45
C ASP A 107 -10.35 -1.87 -3.12
N LYS A 108 -9.19 -1.82 -2.45
CA LYS A 108 -8.50 -0.56 -2.19
C LYS A 108 -8.14 0.17 -3.49
N VAL A 109 -7.68 -0.55 -4.51
CA VAL A 109 -7.38 0.01 -5.83
C VAL A 109 -8.65 0.46 -6.55
N ARG A 110 -9.75 -0.31 -6.48
CA ARG A 110 -11.05 0.07 -7.03
C ARG A 110 -11.57 1.37 -6.40
N LEU A 111 -11.57 1.46 -5.07
CA LEU A 111 -11.96 2.67 -4.34
C LEU A 111 -11.10 3.85 -4.73
N GLN A 112 -9.78 3.67 -4.78
CA GLN A 112 -8.86 4.74 -5.17
C GLN A 112 -9.10 5.20 -6.61
N LYS A 113 -9.35 4.28 -7.55
CA LYS A 113 -9.65 4.62 -8.94
C LYS A 113 -10.93 5.46 -9.02
N ALA A 114 -11.98 5.09 -8.29
CA ALA A 114 -13.22 5.86 -8.24
C ALA A 114 -12.99 7.28 -7.67
N ILE A 115 -12.19 7.40 -6.61
CA ILE A 115 -11.80 8.70 -6.03
C ILE A 115 -11.03 9.54 -7.05
N ASN A 116 -9.99 8.98 -7.67
CA ASN A 116 -9.17 9.71 -8.64
C ASN A 116 -10.00 10.16 -9.86
N ASN A 117 -10.97 9.36 -10.30
CA ASN A 117 -11.85 9.71 -11.42
C ASN A 117 -12.75 10.91 -11.09
N LEU A 118 -13.20 11.03 -9.84
CA LEU A 118 -13.96 12.19 -9.38
C LEU A 118 -13.06 13.42 -9.26
N GLU A 119 -11.92 13.27 -8.58
CA GLU A 119 -10.95 14.36 -8.39
C GLU A 119 -10.44 14.93 -9.73
N ALA A 120 -10.27 14.09 -10.76
CA ALA A 120 -9.76 14.53 -12.06
C ALA A 120 -10.68 15.52 -12.81
N ILE A 121 -11.98 15.54 -12.50
CA ILE A 121 -12.96 16.43 -13.14
C ILE A 121 -13.52 17.48 -12.18
N SER A 122 -13.22 17.37 -10.89
CA SER A 122 -13.76 18.26 -9.87
C SER A 122 -12.91 19.52 -9.74
N PRO A 123 -13.52 20.69 -9.51
CA PRO A 123 -12.76 21.89 -9.18
C PRO A 123 -12.09 21.75 -7.81
N ASP A 124 -10.95 22.43 -7.62
CA ASP A 124 -10.27 22.48 -6.32
C ASP A 124 -11.21 23.08 -5.27
N PRO A 125 -11.37 22.45 -4.09
CA PRO A 125 -12.28 22.94 -3.08
C PRO A 125 -11.70 24.19 -2.42
N THR A 126 -12.39 25.32 -2.55
CA THR A 126 -11.96 26.62 -2.00
C THR A 126 -12.81 27.07 -0.82
N ASP A 127 -14.04 26.58 -0.72
CA ASP A 127 -14.97 26.93 0.36
C ASP A 127 -14.69 26.10 1.62
N LYS A 128 -14.21 26.77 2.67
CA LYS A 128 -14.03 26.16 4.00
C LYS A 128 -15.36 25.84 4.66
N GLY A 129 -16.39 26.65 4.42
CA GLY A 129 -17.72 26.47 5.00
C GLY A 129 -18.35 25.13 4.60
N ALA A 130 -18.05 24.65 3.39
CA ALA A 130 -18.46 23.33 2.91
C ALA A 130 -17.96 22.18 3.79
N LEU A 131 -16.87 22.34 4.57
CA LEU A 131 -16.40 21.30 5.49
C LEU A 131 -17.23 21.20 6.78
N LEU A 132 -17.99 22.24 7.16
CA LEU A 132 -18.71 22.27 8.43
C LEU A 132 -19.88 21.28 8.44
N GLY A 133 -20.00 20.53 9.53
CA GLY A 133 -21.09 19.59 9.76
C GLY A 133 -20.64 18.21 10.23
N ASP A 134 -21.61 17.29 10.27
CA ASP A 134 -21.42 15.91 10.70
C ASP A 134 -21.28 15.02 9.46
N TRP A 135 -20.14 14.34 9.35
CA TRP A 135 -19.74 13.54 8.19
C TRP A 135 -19.64 12.07 8.54
N LYS A 136 -20.60 11.25 8.09
CA LYS A 136 -20.61 9.79 8.31
C LYS A 136 -19.63 9.10 7.37
N LEU A 137 -18.73 8.28 7.93
CA LEU A 137 -17.79 7.48 7.15
C LEU A 137 -18.54 6.39 6.38
N VAL A 138 -18.36 6.40 5.06
CA VAL A 138 -18.84 5.35 4.17
C VAL A 138 -17.77 4.27 4.05
N ALA A 139 -16.57 4.63 3.59
CA ALA A 139 -15.47 3.69 3.39
C ALA A 139 -14.12 4.33 3.70
N THR A 140 -13.17 3.52 4.19
CA THR A 140 -11.77 3.90 4.36
C THR A 140 -10.82 2.80 3.88
N ALA A 141 -9.71 3.19 3.26
CA ALA A 141 -8.66 2.30 2.81
C ALA A 141 -7.29 2.84 3.22
N GLN A 142 -6.39 1.95 3.63
CA GLN A 142 -4.97 2.27 3.78
C GLN A 142 -4.20 1.72 2.58
N LEU A 143 -3.56 2.62 1.84
CA LEU A 143 -2.75 2.31 0.68
C LEU A 143 -1.29 2.64 0.96
N PRO A 144 -0.32 2.02 0.26
CA PRO A 144 1.06 2.49 0.28
C PRO A 144 1.11 3.96 -0.16
N SER A 145 1.96 4.77 0.47
CA SER A 145 2.15 6.16 0.07
C SER A 145 2.61 6.24 -1.40
N SER A 146 2.24 7.32 -2.09
CA SER A 146 2.62 7.55 -3.50
C SER A 146 4.14 7.45 -3.72
N ASN A 147 4.94 7.91 -2.76
CA ASN A 147 6.40 7.82 -2.76
C ASN A 147 6.92 6.37 -2.73
N ILE A 148 6.23 5.47 -2.05
CA ILE A 148 6.59 4.05 -2.02
C ILE A 148 6.16 3.38 -3.33
N ARG A 149 5.01 3.77 -3.88
CA ARG A 149 4.55 3.23 -5.16
C ARG A 149 5.44 3.63 -6.33
N SER A 150 5.95 4.85 -6.35
CA SER A 150 6.90 5.28 -7.38
C SER A 150 8.21 4.49 -7.31
N ARG A 151 8.63 4.06 -6.11
CA ARG A 151 9.83 3.24 -5.90
C ARG A 151 9.63 1.75 -6.19
N LEU A 152 8.45 1.18 -5.92
CA LEU A 152 8.18 -0.25 -6.17
C LEU A 152 8.07 -0.61 -7.66
N GLY A 153 8.07 0.39 -8.56
CA GLY A 153 7.98 0.19 -10.00
C GLY A 153 6.60 -0.34 -10.44
N LYS A 154 6.32 -0.24 -11.74
CA LYS A 154 5.05 -0.72 -12.34
C LYS A 154 4.85 -2.24 -12.24
N ASN A 155 5.89 -2.99 -11.83
CA ASN A 155 5.89 -4.44 -11.79
C ASN A 155 5.31 -5.01 -10.48
N PHE A 156 5.06 -4.19 -9.47
CA PHE A 156 4.41 -4.67 -8.25
C PHE A 156 2.90 -4.85 -8.48
N ARG A 157 2.53 -6.00 -9.04
CA ARG A 157 1.15 -6.47 -9.06
C ARG A 157 0.92 -7.28 -7.78
N PRO A 158 0.12 -6.81 -6.81
CA PRO A 158 -0.22 -7.61 -5.65
C PRO A 158 -0.85 -8.92 -6.15
N ARG A 159 -0.22 -10.07 -5.83
CA ARG A 159 -0.76 -11.37 -6.21
C ARG A 159 -2.17 -11.50 -5.60
N PRO A 160 -3.21 -11.83 -6.40
CA PRO A 160 -4.54 -12.06 -5.87
C PRO A 160 -4.46 -13.20 -4.86
N GLY A 161 -4.78 -12.91 -3.61
CA GLY A 161 -4.74 -13.91 -2.55
C GLY A 161 -5.88 -14.90 -2.77
N LYS A 162 -5.65 -16.20 -2.54
CA LYS A 162 -6.69 -17.26 -2.57
C LYS A 162 -7.82 -17.07 -1.53
N PHE A 163 -7.93 -15.91 -0.88
CA PHE A 163 -8.93 -15.60 0.14
C PHE A 163 -10.15 -14.83 -0.39
N ASP A 164 -10.24 -14.60 -1.71
CA ASP A 164 -11.11 -13.56 -2.30
C ASP A 164 -12.60 -13.91 -2.48
N SER A 165 -13.06 -15.16 -2.38
CA SER A 165 -14.46 -15.49 -2.72
C SER A 165 -15.33 -16.07 -1.59
N LYS A 166 -14.82 -16.22 -0.37
CA LYS A 166 -15.66 -16.77 0.70
C LYS A 166 -16.67 -15.72 1.15
N GLU A 167 -17.96 -16.00 0.93
CA GLU A 167 -19.09 -15.24 1.46
C GLU A 167 -18.84 -14.86 2.93
N LEU A 168 -19.18 -13.62 3.27
CA LEU A 168 -19.02 -13.12 4.63
C LEU A 168 -19.84 -13.97 5.59
N SER A 169 -19.23 -14.37 6.72
CA SER A 169 -19.99 -15.06 7.74
C SER A 169 -21.07 -14.11 8.29
N PRO A 170 -22.25 -14.63 8.69
CA PRO A 170 -23.30 -13.81 9.31
C PRO A 170 -22.81 -13.00 10.53
N ILE A 171 -21.83 -13.56 11.27
CA ILE A 171 -21.12 -12.87 12.37
C ILE A 171 -20.44 -11.61 11.85
N GLN A 172 -19.67 -11.71 10.76
CA GLN A 172 -18.98 -10.57 10.17
C GLN A 172 -19.99 -9.51 9.71
N LYS A 173 -21.05 -9.92 9.00
CA LYS A 173 -22.11 -8.98 8.57
C LYS A 173 -22.78 -8.27 9.74
N SER A 174 -23.00 -8.97 10.85
CA SER A 174 -23.60 -8.38 12.06
C SER A 174 -22.64 -7.40 12.74
N ILE A 175 -21.37 -7.77 12.91
CA ILE A 175 -20.33 -6.89 13.49
C ILE A 175 -20.10 -5.64 12.62
N GLN A 176 -20.24 -5.74 11.30
CA GLN A 176 -20.10 -4.57 10.44
C GLN A 176 -21.18 -3.51 10.66
N LYS A 177 -22.38 -3.94 11.07
CA LYS A 177 -23.51 -3.06 11.38
C LYS A 177 -23.40 -2.40 12.76
N THR A 178 -22.57 -2.93 13.65
CA THR A 178 -22.45 -2.39 15.01
C THR A 178 -21.57 -1.15 15.10
N LEU A 179 -20.72 -0.89 14.10
CA LEU A 179 -19.73 0.17 14.16
C LEU A 179 -20.04 1.31 13.19
N ASP A 180 -20.31 2.49 13.74
CA ASP A 180 -20.47 3.73 13.00
C ASP A 180 -19.35 4.72 13.34
N VAL A 181 -18.93 5.49 12.34
CA VAL A 181 -17.87 6.50 12.50
C VAL A 181 -18.37 7.78 11.86
N THR A 182 -18.36 8.87 12.61
CA THR A 182 -18.76 10.20 12.16
C THR A 182 -17.66 11.19 12.51
N GLN A 183 -17.25 12.02 11.56
CA GLN A 183 -16.34 13.13 11.80
C GLN A 183 -17.15 14.43 11.86
N ARG A 184 -17.12 15.13 12.98
CA ARG A 184 -17.84 16.38 13.18
C ARG A 184 -16.86 17.54 13.08
N ILE A 185 -17.06 18.41 12.11
CA ILE A 185 -16.21 19.58 11.87
C ILE A 185 -16.99 20.81 12.27
N ARG A 186 -16.45 21.58 13.22
CA ARG A 186 -17.18 22.64 13.91
C ARG A 186 -16.34 23.90 14.06
N TYR A 187 -17.07 25.00 14.17
CA TYR A 187 -16.61 26.21 14.81
C TYR A 187 -17.01 26.15 16.30
N ASP A 188 -16.05 26.38 17.18
CA ASP A 188 -16.22 26.37 18.63
C ASP A 188 -15.63 27.66 19.21
N GLU A 189 -16.51 28.53 19.72
CA GLU A 189 -16.15 29.84 20.28
C GLU A 189 -15.18 29.75 21.46
N SER A 190 -15.04 28.57 22.08
CA SER A 190 -14.12 28.38 23.21
C SER A 190 -12.64 28.34 22.81
N PHE A 191 -12.32 28.23 21.52
CA PHE A 191 -10.95 28.36 21.05
C PHE A 191 -10.67 29.79 20.61
N ASP A 192 -9.57 30.36 21.11
CA ASP A 192 -9.01 31.63 20.65
C ASP A 192 -8.44 31.50 19.22
N SER A 193 -9.30 31.28 18.24
CA SER A 193 -8.96 31.15 16.82
C SER A 193 -9.89 32.01 15.98
N THR A 194 -9.32 32.72 15.00
CA THR A 194 -10.06 33.46 13.98
C THR A 194 -10.52 32.56 12.82
N ASP A 195 -10.12 31.28 12.83
CA ASP A 195 -10.47 30.36 11.77
C ASP A 195 -11.90 29.86 11.92
N GLU A 196 -12.60 29.75 10.78
CA GLU A 196 -13.96 29.21 10.69
C GLU A 196 -14.04 27.73 11.11
N ILE A 197 -12.92 27.02 11.09
CA ILE A 197 -12.81 25.62 11.52
C ILE A 197 -11.71 25.53 12.56
N ASN A 198 -12.09 25.28 13.80
CA ASN A 198 -11.15 25.20 14.92
C ASN A 198 -11.28 23.92 15.76
N ARG A 199 -12.26 23.05 15.44
CA ARG A 199 -12.50 21.79 16.14
C ARG A 199 -12.94 20.66 15.22
N VAL A 200 -12.35 19.49 15.41
CA VAL A 200 -12.72 18.23 14.73
C VAL A 200 -12.91 17.12 15.75
N ASP A 201 -14.13 16.59 15.83
CA ASP A 201 -14.46 15.46 16.70
C ASP A 201 -14.60 14.17 15.86
N ASN A 202 -13.76 13.16 16.10
CA ASN A 202 -13.96 11.83 15.52
C ASN A 202 -14.81 11.01 16.48
N VAL A 203 -16.08 10.80 16.13
CA VAL A 203 -17.05 10.01 16.88
C VAL A 203 -17.02 8.58 16.37
N VAL A 204 -16.66 7.64 17.25
CA VAL A 204 -16.78 6.20 17.02
C VAL A 204 -17.92 5.69 17.87
N GLU A 205 -18.96 5.21 17.20
CA GLU A 205 -20.17 4.70 17.81
C GLU A 205 -20.23 3.19 17.64
N PHE A 206 -20.55 2.50 18.72
CA PHE A 206 -20.66 1.06 18.79
C PHE A 206 -22.00 0.67 19.40
N THR A 207 -22.82 -0.05 18.63
CA THR A 207 -24.12 -0.58 19.03
C THR A 207 -23.96 -2.10 19.16
N PRO A 208 -23.75 -2.65 20.37
CA PRO A 208 -23.59 -4.09 20.53
C PRO A 208 -24.83 -4.84 20.06
N LEU A 209 -24.65 -6.11 19.69
CA LEU A 209 -25.77 -6.98 19.38
C LEU A 209 -26.44 -7.41 20.69
N ASP A 210 -27.75 -7.26 20.79
CA ASP A 210 -28.49 -7.75 21.95
C ASP A 210 -28.65 -9.27 21.90
N THR A 211 -28.98 -9.80 20.73
CA THR A 211 -29.22 -11.22 20.49
C THR A 211 -28.38 -11.74 19.32
N LEU A 212 -28.26 -13.06 19.22
CA LEU A 212 -27.57 -13.73 18.11
C LEU A 212 -28.52 -14.08 16.96
N GLU A 213 -29.75 -13.58 16.97
CA GLU A 213 -30.76 -13.84 15.92
C GLU A 213 -30.30 -13.35 14.54
N SER A 214 -29.56 -12.23 14.49
CA SER A 214 -29.00 -11.72 13.23
C SER A 214 -27.86 -12.59 12.68
N ILE A 215 -27.30 -13.48 13.50
CA ILE A 215 -26.16 -14.33 13.17
C ILE A 215 -26.63 -15.74 12.82
N PHE A 216 -27.56 -16.28 13.60
CA PHE A 216 -28.13 -17.61 13.38
C PHE A 216 -29.56 -17.46 12.86
N PRO A 217 -29.80 -17.62 11.53
CA PRO A 217 -31.16 -17.60 11.01
C PRO A 217 -32.01 -18.67 11.70
N SER A 218 -33.33 -18.46 11.74
CA SER A 218 -34.28 -19.37 12.38
C SER A 218 -34.19 -20.82 11.88
N GLU A 219 -33.72 -21.01 10.65
CA GLU A 219 -33.53 -22.30 9.99
C GLU A 219 -32.21 -23.00 10.38
N SER A 220 -31.30 -22.31 11.06
CA SER A 220 -30.03 -22.88 11.52
C SER A 220 -30.27 -23.94 12.60
N PRO A 221 -29.54 -25.07 12.60
CA PRO A 221 -29.59 -26.03 13.71
C PRO A 221 -29.14 -25.43 15.05
N LEU A 222 -28.49 -24.26 15.01
CA LEU A 222 -28.08 -23.47 16.18
C LEU A 222 -29.04 -22.34 16.51
N SER A 223 -30.25 -22.31 15.94
CA SER A 223 -31.24 -21.24 16.18
C SER A 223 -31.63 -21.09 17.66
N PHE A 224 -31.51 -22.16 18.47
CA PHE A 224 -31.70 -22.08 19.92
C PHE A 224 -30.72 -21.11 20.62
N LEU A 225 -29.52 -20.89 20.05
CA LEU A 225 -28.57 -19.89 20.52
C LEU A 225 -28.94 -18.46 20.10
N GLY A 226 -29.85 -18.28 19.14
CA GLY A 226 -30.29 -16.96 18.67
C GLY A 226 -30.81 -16.09 19.81
N SER A 227 -31.59 -16.68 20.72
CA SER A 227 -32.14 -16.01 21.91
C SER A 227 -31.13 -15.69 23.02
N LEU A 228 -29.88 -16.16 22.89
CA LEU A 228 -28.85 -15.89 23.90
C LEU A 228 -28.52 -14.40 23.89
N ASN A 229 -28.77 -13.74 25.02
CA ASN A 229 -28.37 -12.35 25.21
C ASN A 229 -26.83 -12.29 25.29
N VAL A 230 -26.21 -11.67 24.29
CA VAL A 230 -24.75 -11.48 24.22
C VAL A 230 -24.30 -10.10 24.71
N ASN A 231 -25.25 -9.29 25.17
CA ASN A 231 -25.07 -7.99 25.79
C ASN A 231 -25.54 -8.04 27.26
N PRO A 232 -24.81 -8.73 28.16
CA PRO A 232 -25.23 -8.92 29.55
C PRO A 232 -25.33 -7.61 30.34
N LEU A 233 -24.62 -6.57 29.90
CA LEU A 233 -24.66 -5.23 30.50
C LEU A 233 -25.78 -4.35 29.94
N GLN A 234 -26.56 -4.86 28.97
CA GLN A 234 -27.65 -4.13 28.31
C GLN A 234 -27.22 -2.75 27.82
N ILE A 235 -26.01 -2.67 27.26
CA ILE A 235 -25.47 -1.44 26.67
C ILE A 235 -26.22 -1.23 25.37
N ALA A 236 -27.04 -0.19 25.27
CA ALA A 236 -27.75 0.11 24.03
C ALA A 236 -26.77 0.70 23.00
N LYS A 237 -25.84 1.55 23.46
CA LYS A 237 -24.95 2.30 22.58
C LYS A 237 -23.73 2.80 23.37
N ALA A 238 -22.55 2.54 22.85
CA ALA A 238 -21.29 3.10 23.36
C ALA A 238 -20.73 4.08 22.33
N LYS A 239 -20.25 5.23 22.78
CA LYS A 239 -19.76 6.30 21.93
C LYS A 239 -18.43 6.84 22.47
N ALA A 240 -17.38 6.73 21.68
CA ALA A 240 -16.09 7.35 21.95
C ALA A 240 -15.93 8.58 21.05
N VAL A 241 -15.69 9.75 21.62
CA VAL A 241 -15.47 11.01 20.91
C VAL A 241 -14.03 11.44 21.11
N LEU A 242 -13.25 11.41 20.04
CA LEU A 242 -11.88 11.90 20.01
C LEU A 242 -11.92 13.38 19.57
N VAL A 243 -11.71 14.28 20.52
CA VAL A 243 -11.79 15.74 20.29
C VAL A 243 -10.42 16.27 19.88
N HIS A 244 -10.37 17.01 18.78
CA HIS A 244 -9.14 17.62 18.27
C HIS A 244 -9.32 19.13 18.08
N LYS A 245 -8.29 19.89 18.40
CA LYS A 245 -8.11 21.26 17.91
C LYS A 245 -7.80 21.16 16.42
N ALA A 246 -8.41 22.00 15.60
CA ALA A 246 -8.15 22.03 14.17
C ALA A 246 -7.64 23.41 13.73
N GLU A 247 -6.87 23.43 12.65
CA GLU A 247 -6.37 24.63 11.99
C GLU A 247 -6.29 24.36 10.49
N VAL A 248 -6.77 25.27 9.66
CA VAL A 248 -6.73 25.13 8.20
C VAL A 248 -5.44 25.76 7.68
N GLU A 249 -4.46 24.91 7.33
CA GLU A 249 -3.12 25.37 6.92
C GLU A 249 -3.09 25.92 5.49
N SER A 250 -3.88 25.32 4.57
CA SER A 250 -3.93 25.75 3.17
C SER A 250 -5.29 25.47 2.54
N THR A 251 -5.68 26.31 1.58
CA THR A 251 -6.91 26.13 0.77
C THR A 251 -6.64 25.82 -0.69
N THR A 252 -5.38 25.90 -1.15
CA THR A 252 -5.00 25.68 -2.54
C THR A 252 -3.65 24.97 -2.60
N PRO A 253 -3.48 23.89 -3.39
CA PRO A 253 -4.48 23.26 -4.28
C PRO A 253 -5.51 22.38 -3.54
N VAL A 254 -5.26 22.02 -2.28
CA VAL A 254 -6.15 21.20 -1.45
C VAL A 254 -6.41 21.86 -0.11
N LEU A 255 -7.60 21.60 0.46
CA LEU A 255 -7.94 22.01 1.82
C LEU A 255 -7.20 21.13 2.83
N ARG A 256 -6.06 21.61 3.31
CA ARG A 256 -5.27 20.94 4.34
C ARG A 256 -5.71 21.39 5.73
N THR A 257 -6.13 20.43 6.54
CA THR A 257 -6.49 20.65 7.93
C THR A 257 -5.50 19.93 8.83
N ARG A 258 -4.84 20.69 9.70
CA ARG A 258 -4.06 20.15 10.81
C ARG A 258 -4.98 19.93 11.99
N ILE A 259 -4.81 18.81 12.65
CA ILE A 259 -5.52 18.46 13.88
C ILE A 259 -4.51 18.13 14.99
N ALA A 260 -4.84 18.52 16.20
CA ALA A 260 -4.10 18.19 17.40
C ALA A 260 -5.09 17.61 18.43
N TYR A 261 -4.86 16.36 18.83
CA TYR A 261 -5.69 15.69 19.83
C TYR A 261 -5.69 16.44 21.17
N ILE A 262 -6.88 16.57 21.78
CA ILE A 262 -7.09 17.25 23.07
C ILE A 262 -7.54 16.26 24.14
N SER A 263 -8.57 15.48 23.84
CA SER A 263 -9.25 14.65 24.84
C SER A 263 -10.07 13.55 24.20
N THR A 264 -10.33 12.49 24.97
CA THR A 264 -11.32 11.47 24.61
C THR A 264 -12.47 11.53 25.59
N VAL A 265 -13.69 11.51 25.06
CA VAL A 265 -14.93 11.47 25.83
C VAL A 265 -15.64 10.16 25.53
N PHE A 266 -15.86 9.33 26.54
CA PHE A 266 -16.61 8.09 26.42
C PHE A 266 -18.01 8.27 27.01
N ASN A 267 -19.04 8.00 26.21
CA ASN A 267 -20.42 8.00 26.63
C ASN A 267 -20.98 6.59 26.46
N VAL A 268 -21.64 6.06 27.49
CA VAL A 268 -22.28 4.74 27.44
C VAL A 268 -23.74 4.92 27.78
N ALA A 269 -24.61 4.57 26.84
CA ALA A 269 -26.05 4.47 27.03
C ALA A 269 -26.43 3.01 27.23
N GLY A 270 -27.32 2.74 28.18
CA GLY A 270 -27.81 1.39 28.45
C GLY A 270 -29.10 1.40 29.24
N SER A 271 -29.81 0.27 29.23
CA SER A 271 -31.05 0.07 30.00
C SER A 271 -30.81 -0.58 31.36
N SER A 272 -29.57 -0.96 31.66
CA SER A 272 -29.21 -1.47 32.98
C SER A 272 -29.34 -0.39 34.05
N GLN A 273 -29.58 -0.79 35.30
CA GLN A 273 -29.61 0.11 36.46
C GLN A 273 -28.31 0.94 36.67
N PHE A 274 -27.22 0.57 36.00
CA PHE A 274 -25.91 1.24 36.11
C PHE A 274 -25.66 2.29 35.04
N PHE A 275 -26.50 2.36 34.01
CA PHE A 275 -26.32 3.29 32.89
C PHE A 275 -27.55 4.18 32.73
N ASN A 276 -27.31 5.43 32.35
CA ASN A 276 -28.35 6.33 31.93
C ASN A 276 -28.81 5.93 30.51
N PRO A 277 -30.13 5.78 30.25
CA PRO A 277 -30.64 5.46 28.92
C PRO A 277 -30.26 6.50 27.84
N ASP A 278 -30.06 7.76 28.24
CA ASP A 278 -29.70 8.85 27.33
C ASP A 278 -28.18 8.97 27.11
N GLY A 279 -27.38 8.15 27.79
CA GLY A 279 -25.92 8.13 27.65
C GLY A 279 -25.21 9.32 28.30
N GLU A 280 -25.79 9.87 29.37
CA GLU A 280 -25.20 10.96 30.18
C GLU A 280 -23.99 10.51 31.02
N ASP A 281 -23.69 9.21 31.07
CA ASP A 281 -22.50 8.69 31.73
C ASP A 281 -21.26 9.01 30.90
N VAL A 282 -20.75 10.23 31.11
CA VAL A 282 -19.60 10.80 30.42
C VAL A 282 -18.33 10.52 31.21
N PHE A 283 -17.46 9.65 30.68
CA PHE A 283 -16.10 9.47 31.17
C PHE A 283 -15.12 10.19 30.24
N GLY A 284 -14.70 11.39 30.66
CA GLY A 284 -13.69 12.18 29.95
C GLY A 284 -12.29 11.86 30.46
N VAL A 285 -11.38 11.51 29.56
CA VAL A 285 -9.96 11.40 29.88
C VAL A 285 -9.14 12.37 29.04
N ASN A 286 -8.44 13.26 29.74
CA ASN A 286 -7.50 14.18 29.11
C ASN A 286 -6.19 13.44 28.83
N ASN A 287 -5.76 13.46 27.56
CA ASN A 287 -4.39 13.11 27.16
C ASN A 287 -3.82 11.79 27.69
N LEU A 288 -4.60 10.70 27.63
CA LEU A 288 -4.10 9.36 28.02
C LEU A 288 -2.94 8.84 27.13
N LEU A 289 -2.73 9.43 25.95
CA LEU A 289 -1.83 8.89 24.90
C LEU A 289 -0.65 9.81 24.53
N GLY A 290 -0.38 10.88 25.30
CA GLY A 290 0.75 11.79 25.08
C GLY A 290 0.68 12.61 23.78
N ASP A 291 1.76 13.34 23.48
CA ASP A 291 1.89 14.34 22.37
C ASP A 291 1.93 13.73 20.95
N LEU A 292 1.61 12.44 20.82
CA LEU A 292 1.84 11.64 19.61
C LEU A 292 0.67 11.65 18.60
N GLN A 293 -0.30 12.56 18.75
CA GLN A 293 -1.54 12.54 17.93
C GLN A 293 -1.86 13.89 17.27
N ALA A 294 -0.84 14.67 16.93
CA ALA A 294 -0.98 15.69 15.90
C ALA A 294 -0.96 15.00 14.52
N GLY A 295 -1.92 15.34 13.67
CA GLY A 295 -2.04 14.79 12.32
C GLY A 295 -2.49 15.85 11.34
N THR A 296 -2.32 15.57 10.05
CA THR A 296 -2.83 16.41 8.97
C THR A 296 -3.65 15.56 8.03
N PHE A 297 -4.74 16.12 7.52
CA PHE A 297 -5.47 15.52 6.42
C PHE A 297 -5.77 16.56 5.34
N ASP A 298 -5.72 16.12 4.10
CA ASP A 298 -6.05 16.89 2.91
C ASP A 298 -7.47 16.51 2.49
N THR A 299 -8.27 17.49 2.11
CA THR A 299 -9.61 17.30 1.55
C THR A 299 -9.56 17.71 0.07
N PRO A 300 -9.26 16.78 -0.85
CA PRO A 300 -9.18 17.08 -2.28
C PRO A 300 -10.54 17.31 -2.94
N TYR A 301 -11.62 16.87 -2.30
CA TYR A 301 -12.99 17.08 -2.80
C TYR A 301 -13.97 17.19 -1.62
N VAL A 302 -14.84 18.20 -1.69
CA VAL A 302 -15.99 18.37 -0.81
C VAL A 302 -17.09 19.09 -1.57
N ASP A 303 -18.31 18.59 -1.47
CA ASP A 303 -19.54 19.28 -1.85
C ASP A 303 -20.53 19.28 -0.67
N GLU A 304 -21.80 19.58 -0.91
CA GLU A 304 -22.83 19.61 0.14
C GLU A 304 -23.12 18.24 0.76
N GLU A 305 -22.73 17.14 0.12
CA GLU A 305 -23.19 15.78 0.44
C GLU A 305 -22.06 14.78 0.69
N VAL A 306 -20.95 14.91 -0.03
CA VAL A 306 -19.84 13.96 -0.10
C VAL A 306 -18.52 14.70 0.13
N ARG A 307 -17.65 14.05 0.90
CA ARG A 307 -16.30 14.55 1.16
C ARG A 307 -15.29 13.43 1.08
N ILE A 308 -14.18 13.69 0.38
CA ILE A 308 -13.03 12.79 0.35
C ILE A 308 -11.94 13.37 1.23
N SER A 309 -11.38 12.54 2.11
CA SER A 309 -10.24 12.93 2.96
C SER A 309 -9.07 11.98 2.72
N ARG A 310 -7.86 12.56 2.64
CA ARG A 310 -6.59 11.86 2.49
C ARG A 310 -5.69 12.21 3.68
N SER A 311 -5.12 11.22 4.35
CA SER A 311 -4.09 11.45 5.37
C SER A 311 -2.78 10.85 4.88
N SER A 312 -1.77 11.71 4.69
CA SER A 312 -0.44 11.31 4.25
C SER A 312 0.39 10.87 5.46
N GLY A 313 0.72 9.58 5.52
CA GLY A 313 1.72 9.04 6.44
C GLY A 313 3.03 8.72 5.73
N PRO A 314 4.12 8.44 6.48
CA PRO A 314 5.42 8.14 5.89
C PRO A 314 5.41 6.89 5.00
N VAL A 315 4.61 5.89 5.39
CA VAL A 315 4.53 4.60 4.70
C VAL A 315 3.16 4.38 4.06
N LEU A 316 2.10 4.82 4.72
CA LEU A 316 0.73 4.57 4.30
C LEU A 316 -0.02 5.89 4.12
N GLU A 317 -0.76 5.98 3.04
CA GLU A 317 -1.78 6.98 2.80
C GLU A 317 -3.13 6.40 3.21
N GLN A 318 -3.92 7.13 3.99
CA GLN A 318 -5.28 6.74 4.31
C GLN A 318 -6.27 7.53 3.47
N LEU A 319 -7.11 6.83 2.71
CA LEU A 319 -8.25 7.38 1.99
C LEU A 319 -9.52 7.17 2.80
N ARG A 320 -10.40 8.17 2.83
CA ARG A 320 -11.69 8.14 3.51
C ARG A 320 -12.73 8.81 2.64
N VAL A 321 -13.89 8.17 2.48
CA VAL A 321 -15.07 8.73 1.82
C VAL A 321 -16.13 8.94 2.87
N PHE A 322 -16.61 10.17 2.97
CA PHE A 322 -17.66 10.57 3.91
C PHE A 322 -18.90 11.05 3.16
N VAL A 323 -20.04 10.88 3.81
CA VAL A 323 -21.34 11.41 3.42
C VAL A 323 -21.88 12.28 4.55
N ARG A 324 -22.43 13.45 4.24
CA ARG A 324 -22.99 14.36 5.23
C ARG A 324 -24.26 13.78 5.85
N GLU A 325 -24.38 13.90 7.18
CA GLU A 325 -25.54 13.43 7.92
C GLU A 325 -26.75 14.33 7.66
N GLY A 326 -27.93 13.73 7.43
CA GLY A 326 -29.18 14.44 7.14
C GLY A 326 -29.43 14.71 5.65
N THR A 327 -28.48 14.42 4.77
CA THR A 327 -28.66 14.53 3.32
C THR A 327 -29.47 13.35 2.78
N THR A 328 -30.66 13.61 2.24
CA THR A 328 -31.52 12.61 1.59
C THR A 328 -31.38 12.58 0.07
N THR A 329 -30.71 13.58 -0.50
CA THR A 329 -30.62 13.87 -1.94
C THR A 329 -29.53 13.10 -2.68
N ILE A 330 -28.66 12.38 -1.97
CA ILE A 330 -27.82 11.37 -2.61
C ILE A 330 -28.80 10.33 -3.14
N LEU A 331 -28.96 10.28 -4.48
CA LEU A 331 -29.86 9.40 -5.25
C LEU A 331 -30.65 8.46 -4.36
N ASP A 332 -31.99 8.63 -4.34
CA ASP A 332 -32.92 7.72 -3.68
C ASP A 332 -32.39 6.29 -3.76
N SER A 333 -32.48 5.51 -2.69
CA SER A 333 -31.82 4.19 -2.57
C SER A 333 -31.87 3.35 -3.85
N GLU A 334 -32.97 3.43 -4.60
CA GLU A 334 -33.17 2.86 -5.93
C GLU A 334 -32.13 3.29 -6.99
N GLY A 335 -31.79 4.58 -7.10
CA GLY A 335 -30.79 5.08 -8.03
C GLY A 335 -29.38 4.61 -7.70
N ILE A 336 -29.06 4.46 -6.41
CA ILE A 336 -27.79 3.85 -5.99
C ILE A 336 -27.80 2.35 -6.29
N GLU A 337 -28.90 1.65 -6.02
CA GLU A 337 -29.06 0.22 -6.32
C GLU A 337 -28.92 -0.06 -7.82
N ASN A 338 -29.50 0.77 -8.68
CA ASN A 338 -29.34 0.69 -10.13
C ASN A 338 -27.88 0.86 -10.56
N LEU A 339 -27.16 1.84 -9.99
CA LEU A 339 -25.73 2.02 -10.24
C LEU A 339 -24.90 0.85 -9.70
N MET A 340 -25.29 0.26 -8.58
CA MET A 340 -24.61 -0.91 -8.01
C MET A 340 -24.79 -2.13 -8.91
N ALA A 341 -26.00 -2.35 -9.44
CA ALA A 341 -26.29 -3.39 -10.42
C ALA A 341 -25.51 -3.18 -11.73
N GLU A 342 -25.44 -1.96 -12.25
CA GLU A 342 -24.61 -1.63 -13.42
C GLU A 342 -23.12 -1.94 -13.17
N LEU A 343 -22.61 -1.61 -11.99
CA LEU A 343 -21.24 -1.94 -11.58
C LEU A 343 -21.01 -3.45 -11.44
N GLU A 344 -22.03 -4.27 -11.18
CA GLU A 344 -21.91 -5.74 -11.18
C GLU A 344 -21.73 -6.28 -12.60
N VAL A 345 -22.50 -5.77 -13.56
CA VAL A 345 -22.36 -6.16 -14.97
C VAL A 345 -20.97 -5.78 -15.52
N GLU A 346 -20.46 -4.59 -15.19
CA GLU A 346 -19.08 -4.19 -15.57
C GLU A 346 -18.01 -5.11 -14.96
N ASP A 347 -18.20 -5.57 -13.72
CA ASP A 347 -17.27 -6.46 -13.04
C ASP A 347 -17.24 -7.87 -13.67
N GLU A 348 -18.40 -8.38 -14.09
CA GLU A 348 -18.53 -9.69 -14.76
C GLU A 348 -17.92 -9.66 -16.17
N GLY A 349 -18.20 -8.63 -16.96
CA GLY A 349 -17.59 -8.45 -18.29
C GLY A 349 -16.06 -8.35 -18.21
N LYS A 350 -15.54 -7.70 -17.16
CA LYS A 350 -14.10 -7.61 -16.93
C LYS A 350 -13.51 -8.92 -16.41
N ALA A 351 -14.25 -9.73 -15.66
CA ALA A 351 -13.80 -11.05 -15.20
C ALA A 351 -13.58 -12.02 -16.37
N THR A 352 -14.44 -11.98 -17.39
CA THR A 352 -14.27 -12.76 -18.63
C THR A 352 -12.99 -12.38 -19.34
N VAL A 353 -12.71 -11.08 -19.51
CA VAL A 353 -11.47 -10.58 -20.12
C VAL A 353 -10.24 -10.91 -19.26
N GLU A 354 -10.32 -10.76 -17.93
CA GLU A 354 -9.23 -11.13 -17.01
C GLU A 354 -8.95 -12.65 -17.00
N SER A 355 -9.96 -13.49 -17.23
CA SER A 355 -9.79 -14.94 -17.32
C SER A 355 -9.00 -15.34 -18.59
N SER A 356 -9.30 -14.70 -19.72
CA SER A 356 -8.55 -14.86 -20.97
C SER A 356 -7.12 -14.36 -20.84
N VAL A 357 -6.92 -13.20 -20.18
CA VAL A 357 -5.58 -12.65 -19.91
C VAL A 357 -4.79 -13.52 -18.93
N ARG A 358 -5.45 -14.15 -17.94
CA ARG A 358 -4.80 -15.11 -17.03
C ARG A 358 -4.35 -16.37 -17.74
N LYS A 359 -5.17 -16.90 -18.67
CA LYS A 359 -4.78 -18.06 -19.48
C LYS A 359 -3.51 -17.77 -20.29
N VAL A 360 -3.44 -16.61 -20.93
CA VAL A 360 -2.22 -16.16 -21.63
C VAL A 360 -1.03 -15.98 -20.66
N ALA A 361 -1.25 -15.47 -19.45
CA ALA A 361 -0.19 -15.31 -18.46
C ALA A 361 0.32 -16.64 -17.88
N ASP A 362 -0.56 -17.62 -17.71
CA ASP A 362 -0.23 -18.97 -17.26
C ASP A 362 0.55 -19.71 -18.36
N ASP A 363 0.14 -19.57 -19.63
CA ASP A 363 0.85 -20.11 -20.79
C ASP A 363 2.27 -19.51 -20.91
N VAL A 364 2.43 -18.19 -20.72
CA VAL A 364 3.74 -17.52 -20.70
C VAL A 364 4.61 -17.95 -19.51
N THR A 365 3.99 -18.26 -18.37
CA THR A 365 4.71 -18.77 -17.19
C THR A 365 5.16 -20.22 -17.41
N ALA A 366 4.36 -21.04 -18.09
CA ALA A 366 4.74 -22.38 -18.51
C ALA A 366 5.93 -22.35 -19.49
N LEU A 367 5.88 -21.48 -20.51
CA LEU A 367 7.00 -21.21 -21.43
C LEU A 367 8.29 -20.86 -20.68
N ALA A 368 8.22 -19.95 -19.70
CA ALA A 368 9.40 -19.55 -18.92
C ALA A 368 9.97 -20.70 -18.08
N ASN A 369 9.12 -21.58 -17.56
CA ASN A 369 9.55 -22.75 -16.77
C ASN A 369 10.11 -23.86 -17.65
N ASN A 370 9.55 -24.09 -18.83
CA ASN A 370 10.07 -25.04 -19.82
C ASN A 370 11.46 -24.62 -20.30
N ALA A 371 11.62 -23.36 -20.71
CA ALA A 371 12.92 -22.82 -21.12
C ALA A 371 13.96 -22.94 -19.98
N ARG A 372 13.55 -22.66 -18.74
CA ARG A 372 14.42 -22.83 -17.58
C ARG A 372 14.81 -24.29 -17.32
N SER A 373 13.88 -25.22 -17.44
CA SER A 373 14.15 -26.66 -17.25
C SER A 373 15.09 -27.20 -18.34
N THR A 374 14.97 -26.73 -19.58
CA THR A 374 15.90 -27.07 -20.67
C THR A 374 17.29 -26.52 -20.35
N ILE A 375 17.39 -25.24 -19.97
CA ILE A 375 18.67 -24.62 -19.57
C ILE A 375 19.30 -25.36 -18.38
N GLU A 376 18.53 -25.72 -17.34
CA GLU A 376 19.06 -26.44 -16.17
C GLU A 376 19.59 -27.82 -16.55
N LYS A 377 18.87 -28.57 -17.40
CA LYS A 377 19.30 -29.89 -17.88
C LYS A 377 20.57 -29.82 -18.73
N ASP A 378 20.68 -28.82 -19.59
CA ASP A 378 21.83 -28.74 -20.48
C ASP A 378 23.04 -28.08 -19.80
N MET A 379 22.82 -27.21 -18.80
CA MET A 379 23.88 -26.75 -17.90
C MET A 379 24.47 -27.89 -17.06
N GLU A 380 23.69 -28.90 -16.69
CA GLU A 380 24.21 -30.12 -16.06
C GLU A 380 25.15 -30.87 -17.03
N GLY A 381 24.77 -30.97 -18.31
CA GLY A 381 25.64 -31.54 -19.35
C GLY A 381 26.91 -30.73 -19.65
N VAL A 382 26.87 -29.40 -19.53
CA VAL A 382 28.07 -28.54 -19.62
C VAL A 382 28.94 -28.69 -18.38
N ALA A 383 28.34 -28.75 -17.19
CA ALA A 383 29.09 -28.95 -15.94
C ALA A 383 29.79 -30.32 -15.93
N ASP A 384 29.14 -31.37 -16.41
CA ASP A 384 29.74 -32.70 -16.56
C ASP A 384 30.90 -32.70 -17.55
N ALA A 385 30.74 -32.05 -18.72
CA ALA A 385 31.81 -31.93 -19.71
C ALA A 385 33.00 -31.12 -19.19
N VAL A 386 32.74 -30.00 -18.49
CA VAL A 386 33.79 -29.19 -17.87
C VAL A 386 34.47 -29.94 -16.72
N SER A 387 33.73 -30.73 -15.93
CA SER A 387 34.31 -31.55 -14.86
C SER A 387 35.19 -32.67 -15.42
N GLU A 388 34.74 -33.37 -16.46
CA GLU A 388 35.50 -34.45 -17.09
C GLU A 388 36.80 -33.91 -17.72
N SER A 389 36.74 -32.76 -18.39
CA SER A 389 37.93 -32.11 -18.93
C SER A 389 38.84 -31.54 -17.83
N MET A 390 38.29 -30.98 -16.75
CA MET A 390 39.10 -30.51 -15.61
C MET A 390 39.81 -31.67 -14.89
N ASP A 391 39.18 -32.82 -14.75
CA ASP A 391 39.81 -34.01 -14.17
C ASP A 391 40.98 -34.51 -15.04
N GLU A 392 40.86 -34.42 -16.38
CA GLU A 392 41.96 -34.71 -17.29
C GLU A 392 43.13 -33.71 -17.15
N VAL A 393 42.84 -32.40 -17.10
CA VAL A 393 43.87 -31.36 -16.88
C VAL A 393 44.54 -31.53 -15.52
N VAL A 394 43.76 -31.82 -14.46
CA VAL A 394 44.30 -32.08 -13.12
C VAL A 394 45.18 -33.32 -13.13
N GLY A 395 44.82 -34.38 -13.86
CA GLY A 395 45.66 -35.56 -14.05
C GLY A 395 47.00 -35.22 -14.71
N LYS A 396 46.99 -34.52 -15.84
CA LYS A 396 48.21 -34.12 -16.57
C LYS A 396 49.10 -33.17 -15.74
N VAL A 397 48.50 -32.22 -15.03
CA VAL A 397 49.22 -31.31 -14.13
C VAL A 397 49.80 -32.08 -12.94
N GLN A 398 49.07 -33.03 -12.38
CA GLN A 398 49.56 -33.84 -11.27
C GLN A 398 50.75 -34.72 -11.68
N ASP A 399 50.68 -35.34 -12.87
CA ASP A 399 51.78 -36.14 -13.42
C ASP A 399 53.05 -35.29 -13.65
N ALA A 400 52.89 -34.10 -14.25
CA ALA A 400 54.00 -33.17 -14.46
C ALA A 400 54.60 -32.67 -13.15
N VAL A 401 53.75 -32.28 -12.19
CA VAL A 401 54.20 -31.83 -10.85
C VAL A 401 54.91 -32.95 -10.10
N GLU A 402 54.49 -34.22 -10.23
CA GLU A 402 55.17 -35.34 -9.58
C GLU A 402 56.55 -35.61 -10.19
N GLU A 403 56.71 -35.46 -11.51
CA GLU A 403 58.00 -35.55 -12.20
C GLU A 403 58.94 -34.43 -11.76
N ASP A 404 58.46 -33.19 -11.71
CA ASP A 404 59.26 -32.02 -11.32
C ASP A 404 59.67 -32.06 -9.84
N ILE A 405 58.80 -32.55 -8.95
CA ILE A 405 59.14 -32.73 -7.54
C ILE A 405 60.27 -33.75 -7.37
N LYS A 406 60.31 -34.82 -8.18
CA LYS A 406 61.43 -35.76 -8.18
C LYS A 406 62.71 -35.11 -8.67
N GLU A 407 62.67 -34.32 -9.75
CA GLU A 407 63.84 -33.60 -10.27
C GLU A 407 64.38 -32.58 -9.25
N ILE A 408 63.50 -31.86 -8.56
CA ILE A 408 63.86 -30.94 -7.47
C ILE A 408 64.45 -31.71 -6.28
N GLN A 409 63.87 -32.85 -5.91
CA GLN A 409 64.37 -33.67 -4.80
C GLN A 409 65.78 -34.18 -5.12
N ASP A 410 66.02 -34.71 -6.32
CA ASP A 410 67.34 -35.17 -6.77
C ASP A 410 68.35 -34.01 -6.77
N ALA A 411 67.94 -32.82 -7.23
CA ALA A 411 68.77 -31.61 -7.19
C ALA A 411 69.11 -31.19 -5.75
N VAL A 412 68.16 -31.30 -4.82
CA VAL A 412 68.35 -30.97 -3.39
C VAL A 412 69.25 -31.99 -2.70
N GLU A 413 69.10 -33.29 -2.99
CA GLU A 413 69.97 -34.35 -2.45
C GLU A 413 71.41 -34.18 -2.97
N ASN A 414 71.58 -33.84 -4.25
CA ASN A 414 72.87 -33.48 -4.83
C ASN A 414 73.45 -32.23 -4.15
N ALA A 415 72.65 -31.17 -3.95
CA ALA A 415 73.12 -29.97 -3.25
C ALA A 415 73.52 -30.26 -1.80
N GLN A 416 72.77 -31.11 -1.10
CA GLN A 416 73.04 -31.49 0.28
C GLN A 416 74.33 -32.30 0.42
N SER A 417 74.62 -33.20 -0.51
CA SER A 417 75.91 -33.92 -0.55
C SER A 417 77.08 -32.98 -0.81
N VAL A 418 76.96 -32.04 -1.76
CA VAL A 418 77.99 -31.03 -2.06
C VAL A 418 78.26 -30.12 -0.85
N ILE A 419 77.24 -29.74 -0.09
CA ILE A 419 77.38 -28.93 1.13
C ILE A 419 78.12 -29.70 2.24
N GLN A 420 77.86 -31.00 2.38
CA GLN A 420 78.55 -31.83 3.38
C GLN A 420 80.04 -32.01 3.05
N ASP A 421 80.38 -32.07 1.77
CA ASP A 421 81.76 -32.22 1.28
C ASP A 421 82.52 -30.89 1.17
N GLN A 422 81.96 -29.78 1.69
CA GLN A 422 82.50 -28.41 1.58
C GLN A 422 82.76 -27.95 0.12
N GLY A 423 81.97 -28.46 -0.82
CA GLY A 423 82.02 -28.05 -2.23
C GLY A 423 81.42 -26.67 -2.48
N ASP A 424 81.36 -26.26 -3.75
CA ASP A 424 80.83 -24.96 -4.16
C ASP A 424 79.30 -24.90 -3.99
N VAL A 425 78.89 -24.45 -2.81
CA VAL A 425 77.49 -24.29 -2.41
C VAL A 425 76.71 -23.38 -3.37
N VAL A 426 77.38 -22.45 -4.06
CA VAL A 426 76.71 -21.52 -4.98
C VAL A 426 76.25 -22.24 -6.24
N ALA A 427 77.05 -23.15 -6.79
CA ALA A 427 76.67 -23.96 -7.95
C ALA A 427 75.50 -24.90 -7.60
N ALA A 428 75.56 -25.55 -6.43
CA ALA A 428 74.54 -26.49 -5.99
C ALA A 428 73.17 -25.82 -5.73
N VAL A 429 73.16 -24.59 -5.20
CA VAL A 429 71.93 -23.81 -5.04
C VAL A 429 71.38 -23.32 -6.39
N SER A 430 72.25 -23.06 -7.37
CA SER A 430 71.83 -22.69 -8.74
C SER A 430 71.08 -23.82 -9.44
N ASP A 431 71.55 -25.06 -9.30
CA ASP A 431 70.92 -26.23 -9.94
C ASP A 431 69.51 -26.49 -9.38
N VAL A 432 69.33 -26.38 -8.05
CA VAL A 432 68.01 -26.44 -7.41
C VAL A 432 67.09 -25.32 -7.91
N THR A 433 67.63 -24.11 -8.07
CA THR A 433 66.85 -22.95 -8.55
C THR A 433 66.40 -23.16 -10.00
N GLN A 434 67.24 -23.76 -10.84
CA GLN A 434 66.91 -24.04 -12.24
C GLN A 434 65.87 -25.15 -12.38
N ALA A 435 65.95 -26.21 -11.55
CA ALA A 435 64.93 -27.27 -11.52
C ALA A 435 63.56 -26.73 -11.11
N VAL A 436 63.51 -25.85 -10.09
CA VAL A 436 62.27 -25.20 -9.66
C VAL A 436 61.69 -24.27 -10.75
N ALA A 437 62.54 -23.55 -11.49
CA ALA A 437 62.09 -22.67 -12.56
C ALA A 437 61.50 -23.44 -13.75
N LYS A 438 62.10 -24.60 -14.10
CA LYS A 438 61.63 -25.47 -15.18
C LYS A 438 60.24 -26.06 -14.88
N GLY A 439 60.01 -26.58 -13.68
CA GLY A 439 58.70 -27.13 -13.34
C GLY A 439 57.57 -26.09 -13.32
N ALA A 440 57.89 -24.82 -13.06
CA ALA A 440 56.91 -23.74 -13.19
C ALA A 440 56.54 -23.43 -14.65
N GLU A 441 57.44 -23.65 -15.61
CA GLU A 441 57.18 -23.49 -17.04
C GLU A 441 56.36 -24.66 -17.61
N ASP A 442 56.66 -25.89 -17.19
CA ASP A 442 55.98 -27.10 -17.68
C ASP A 442 54.50 -27.12 -17.26
N VAL A 443 54.18 -26.77 -16.00
CA VAL A 443 52.79 -26.59 -15.54
C VAL A 443 52.08 -25.49 -16.33
N ARG A 444 52.79 -24.40 -16.66
CA ARG A 444 52.19 -23.27 -17.39
C ARG A 444 51.90 -23.63 -18.85
N SER A 445 52.74 -24.44 -19.48
CA SER A 445 52.54 -24.91 -20.86
C SER A 445 51.31 -25.82 -20.95
N ILE A 446 51.19 -26.80 -20.06
CA ILE A 446 50.06 -27.75 -20.00
C ILE A 446 48.74 -27.01 -19.77
N VAL A 447 48.73 -26.06 -18.82
CA VAL A 447 47.53 -25.27 -18.52
C VAL A 447 47.14 -24.34 -19.69
N SER A 448 48.09 -23.89 -20.52
CA SER A 448 47.76 -23.00 -21.64
C SER A 448 47.20 -23.73 -22.86
N GLU A 449 47.73 -24.92 -23.17
CA GLU A 449 47.31 -25.73 -24.32
C GLU A 449 45.90 -26.34 -24.09
N GLU A 450 45.66 -26.91 -22.92
CA GLU A 450 44.40 -27.61 -22.62
C GLU A 450 43.22 -26.65 -22.35
N VAL A 451 43.50 -25.39 -21.97
CA VAL A 451 42.46 -24.36 -21.80
C VAL A 451 41.92 -23.84 -23.14
N GLU A 452 42.71 -23.89 -24.21
CA GLU A 452 42.21 -23.57 -25.56
C GLU A 452 41.26 -24.66 -26.06
N ASP A 453 41.61 -25.94 -25.88
CA ASP A 453 40.75 -27.08 -26.26
C ASP A 453 39.45 -27.16 -25.45
N LEU A 454 39.51 -26.81 -24.15
CA LEU A 454 38.31 -26.67 -23.30
C LEU A 454 37.36 -25.58 -23.84
N GLY A 455 37.91 -24.51 -24.43
CA GLY A 455 37.13 -23.45 -25.04
C GLY A 455 36.26 -23.94 -26.19
N ASP A 456 36.82 -24.73 -27.10
CA ASP A 456 36.12 -25.25 -28.28
C ASP A 456 35.02 -26.27 -27.88
N VAL A 457 35.30 -27.16 -26.92
CA VAL A 457 34.30 -28.14 -26.42
C VAL A 457 33.11 -27.44 -25.74
N VAL A 458 33.38 -26.38 -24.97
CA VAL A 458 32.33 -25.59 -24.32
C VAL A 458 31.51 -24.80 -25.34
N VAL A 459 32.14 -24.27 -26.40
CA VAL A 459 31.44 -23.57 -27.49
C VAL A 459 30.50 -24.51 -28.25
N ASP A 460 30.94 -25.70 -28.63
CA ASP A 460 30.09 -26.68 -29.33
C ASP A 460 28.87 -27.11 -28.49
N LYS A 461 29.06 -27.27 -27.17
CA LYS A 461 27.96 -27.57 -26.24
C LYS A 461 27.01 -26.40 -26.06
N LEU A 462 27.53 -25.17 -25.99
CA LEU A 462 26.71 -23.96 -25.91
C LEU A 462 25.91 -23.74 -27.19
N ASP A 463 26.46 -24.03 -28.37
CA ASP A 463 25.73 -23.96 -29.64
C ASP A 463 24.59 -24.99 -29.70
N GLY A 464 24.83 -26.20 -29.17
CA GLY A 464 23.77 -27.20 -28.96
C GLY A 464 22.66 -26.72 -28.02
N MET A 465 23.02 -26.14 -26.88
CA MET A 465 22.07 -25.54 -25.92
C MET A 465 21.24 -24.43 -26.56
N VAL A 466 21.87 -23.57 -27.37
CA VAL A 466 21.16 -22.50 -28.07
C VAL A 466 20.15 -23.08 -29.05
N GLY A 467 20.48 -24.18 -29.75
CA GLY A 467 19.55 -24.93 -30.59
C GLY A 467 18.36 -25.50 -29.82
N ASP A 468 18.59 -26.21 -28.72
CA ASP A 468 17.54 -26.85 -27.92
C ASP A 468 16.61 -25.81 -27.25
N VAL A 469 17.16 -24.68 -26.82
CA VAL A 469 16.36 -23.55 -26.30
C VAL A 469 15.55 -22.89 -27.42
N GLN A 470 16.11 -22.71 -28.61
CA GLN A 470 15.38 -22.15 -29.75
C GLN A 470 14.20 -23.04 -30.17
N ASP A 471 14.41 -24.36 -30.27
CA ASP A 471 13.37 -25.32 -30.63
C ASP A 471 12.24 -25.38 -29.60
N SER A 472 12.60 -25.35 -28.30
CA SER A 472 11.64 -25.31 -27.18
C SER A 472 10.81 -24.02 -27.20
N VAL A 473 11.45 -22.86 -27.39
CA VAL A 473 10.78 -21.57 -27.48
C VAL A 473 9.87 -21.48 -28.72
N GLU A 474 10.27 -22.03 -29.87
CA GLU A 474 9.44 -22.04 -31.07
C GLU A 474 8.20 -22.93 -30.92
N ALA A 475 8.34 -24.10 -30.28
CA ALA A 475 7.23 -24.99 -30.00
C ALA A 475 6.18 -24.33 -29.07
N ASP A 476 6.64 -23.71 -27.99
CA ASP A 476 5.78 -23.05 -27.01
C ASP A 476 5.18 -21.74 -27.57
N LEU A 477 5.89 -21.00 -28.43
CA LEU A 477 5.34 -19.84 -29.15
C LEU A 477 4.18 -20.25 -30.08
N LYS A 478 4.27 -21.41 -30.74
CA LYS A 478 3.16 -21.95 -31.54
C LYS A 478 1.96 -22.31 -30.68
N GLU A 479 2.16 -22.73 -29.43
CA GLU A 479 1.08 -23.01 -28.49
C GLU A 479 0.42 -21.71 -27.99
N VAL A 480 1.22 -20.69 -27.63
CA VAL A 480 0.72 -19.36 -27.28
C VAL A 480 -0.06 -18.74 -28.44
N GLN A 481 0.43 -18.87 -29.68
CA GLN A 481 -0.26 -18.38 -30.86
C GLN A 481 -1.62 -19.07 -31.05
N LYS A 482 -1.72 -20.39 -30.88
CA LYS A 482 -3.01 -21.10 -30.89
C LYS A 482 -3.98 -20.60 -29.80
N SER A 483 -3.47 -20.32 -28.60
CA SER A 483 -4.26 -19.72 -27.52
C SER A 483 -4.77 -18.32 -27.90
N VAL A 484 -3.96 -17.50 -28.58
CA VAL A 484 -4.35 -16.17 -29.07
C VAL A 484 -5.36 -16.24 -30.21
N ASP A 485 -5.12 -17.09 -31.22
CA ASP A 485 -6.04 -17.26 -32.36
C ASP A 485 -7.42 -17.75 -31.88
N SER A 486 -7.45 -18.62 -30.86
CA SER A 486 -8.71 -19.07 -30.24
C SER A 486 -9.49 -17.96 -29.51
N LEU A 487 -8.83 -16.84 -29.16
CA LEU A 487 -9.47 -15.67 -28.57
C LEU A 487 -10.02 -14.70 -29.63
N GLU A 488 -9.40 -14.62 -30.80
CA GLU A 488 -9.90 -13.81 -31.92
C GLU A 488 -11.21 -14.38 -32.49
N ASP A 489 -11.34 -15.72 -32.55
CA ASP A 489 -12.59 -16.38 -32.98
C ASP A 489 -13.77 -16.15 -32.02
N PHE A 490 -13.52 -15.79 -30.75
CA PHE A 490 -14.56 -15.42 -29.78
C PHE A 490 -14.99 -13.94 -29.86
N GLY A 491 -14.29 -13.11 -30.63
CA GLY A 491 -14.44 -11.66 -30.64
C GLY A 491 -15.22 -11.05 -31.83
N LEU A 492 -15.70 -11.86 -32.78
CA LEU A 492 -16.26 -11.36 -34.05
C LEU A 492 -17.66 -11.91 -34.40
N GLU A 493 -18.51 -12.19 -33.40
CA GLU A 493 -19.96 -12.03 -33.60
C GLU A 493 -20.32 -10.59 -33.20
N SER A 494 -19.97 -9.64 -34.08
CA SER A 494 -20.57 -8.31 -34.03
C SER A 494 -22.03 -8.47 -34.42
N ASP A 495 -22.93 -8.31 -33.45
CA ASP A 495 -24.37 -8.16 -33.69
C ASP A 495 -24.59 -7.06 -34.75
N GLU A 496 -25.00 -7.48 -35.95
CA GLU A 496 -25.64 -6.61 -36.97
C GLU A 496 -27.11 -6.37 -36.65
#